data_AF-A0A3B7PTM9-F1
#
_entry.id   AF-A0A3B7PTM9-F1
#
_cell.length_a   1.000
_cell.length_b   1.000
_cell.length_c   1.000
_cell.angle_alpha   90.00
_cell.angle_beta   90.00
_cell.angle_gamma   90.00
#
_symmetry.space_group_name_H-M   'P 1'
#
loop_
_entity.id
_entity.type
_entity.pdbx_description
1 polymer ?
#
loop_
_entity_poly.entity_id
_entity_poly.type
_entity_poly.pdbx_seq_one_letter_code
_entity_poly.pdbx_strand_id
1 'polypeptide(L)'
;MAKAKFERNKPHVNVGTIGHVDHGKTTLTAAIATVCAKTFGGEAKDYAAIDSAPEEKARGITINTSHVEYDSSIRHYAHVDCPGHADYVKNMITGAAQMDGAILVCAATDGPMPQTREHILLSRQVGVPYIVVFLNKCDLVDDEELLELVEMEVRELLSTYDFPGDDTPVIRGSALLALNGDQGQYGEPAVVALVEALDSYIPEPERAIDKAFLMPIEDVFSISGRGTVVTGRVESGIVKVGEEVEIVGIKDTVKTTVTGVEMFRKLLDEGRAGENCGVLLRGTKREDVQRGQVLAKPGAIKPHTKFDAEVYVLSKEEGGRHTPFLNGYRPQFYFRTTDVTGAIKLQDGVEMVMPGDNVEMSVELIHPIAMDAGLRFAIREGGRTVGAGVVAKVIA
;
A
#
# COMPACT_ATOMS: atom_id res chain seq x y z
N MET A 1 4.74 8.94 -30.84
CA MET A 1 4.78 7.47 -31.03
C MET A 1 3.48 6.89 -30.52
N ALA A 2 2.90 5.90 -31.20
CA ALA A 2 1.72 5.20 -30.68
C ALA A 2 2.11 4.52 -29.35
N LYS A 3 1.26 4.63 -28.33
CA LYS A 3 1.49 3.93 -27.05
C LYS A 3 1.39 2.42 -27.29
N ALA A 4 2.29 1.66 -26.69
CA ALA A 4 2.24 0.20 -26.75
C ALA A 4 0.94 -0.32 -26.09
N LYS A 5 0.45 -1.46 -26.54
CA LYS A 5 -0.66 -2.17 -25.90
C LYS A 5 -0.10 -3.08 -24.80
N PHE A 6 -0.76 -3.13 -23.64
CA PHE A 6 -0.36 -4.05 -22.59
C PHE A 6 -0.84 -5.47 -22.94
N GLU A 7 0.08 -6.45 -22.87
CA GLU A 7 -0.22 -7.86 -23.13
C GLU A 7 -0.29 -8.65 -21.82
N ARG A 8 -1.42 -9.32 -21.59
CA ARG A 8 -1.66 -10.13 -20.38
C ARG A 8 -1.05 -11.54 -20.53
N ASN A 9 0.28 -11.59 -20.63
CA ASN A 9 1.00 -12.85 -20.88
C ASN A 9 1.33 -13.62 -19.59
N LYS A 10 1.38 -12.93 -18.43
CA LYS A 10 1.73 -13.50 -17.12
C LYS A 10 0.73 -13.06 -16.04
N PRO A 11 0.51 -13.87 -14.98
CA PRO A 11 -0.24 -13.45 -13.82
C PRO A 11 0.30 -12.16 -13.20
N HIS A 12 -0.61 -11.28 -12.78
CA HIS A 12 -0.28 -9.96 -12.24
C HIS A 12 -0.35 -9.94 -10.72
N VAL A 13 0.75 -9.55 -10.06
CA VAL A 13 0.84 -9.46 -8.59
C VAL A 13 1.31 -8.07 -8.20
N ASN A 14 0.67 -7.47 -7.19
CA ASN A 14 1.08 -6.21 -6.62
C ASN A 14 1.93 -6.48 -5.38
N VAL A 15 3.13 -5.91 -5.36
CA VAL A 15 4.02 -5.96 -4.20
C VAL A 15 4.51 -4.57 -3.85
N GLY A 16 5.24 -4.43 -2.76
CA GLY A 16 5.89 -3.17 -2.46
C GLY A 16 6.80 -3.24 -1.25
N THR A 17 7.71 -2.29 -1.13
CA THR A 17 8.69 -2.22 -0.05
C THR A 17 8.13 -1.45 1.14
N ILE A 18 8.26 -2.04 2.33
CA ILE A 18 7.94 -1.43 3.61
C ILE A 18 9.11 -1.59 4.58
N GLY A 19 9.13 -0.84 5.68
CA GLY A 19 10.19 -0.86 6.69
C GLY A 19 10.68 0.54 7.05
N HIS A 20 11.57 0.59 8.04
CA HIS A 20 12.08 1.82 8.63
C HIS A 20 12.82 2.72 7.63
N VAL A 21 12.91 4.02 7.95
CA VAL A 21 13.70 4.98 7.19
C VAL A 21 15.16 4.51 7.09
N ASP A 22 15.82 4.81 5.98
CA ASP A 22 17.23 4.47 5.73
C ASP A 22 17.61 2.97 5.71
N HIS A 23 16.64 2.05 5.84
CA HIS A 23 16.88 0.61 5.66
C HIS A 23 17.10 0.20 4.19
N GLY A 24 16.92 1.12 3.23
CA GLY A 24 17.26 0.91 1.82
C GLY A 24 16.13 0.38 0.92
N LYS A 25 14.88 0.70 1.23
CA LYS A 25 13.69 0.35 0.41
C LYS A 25 13.84 0.76 -1.05
N THR A 26 14.07 2.04 -1.31
CA THR A 26 14.18 2.61 -2.66
C THR A 26 15.39 2.07 -3.42
N THR A 27 16.51 1.85 -2.73
CA THR A 27 17.70 1.20 -3.29
C THR A 27 17.37 -0.23 -3.72
N LEU A 28 16.64 -0.98 -2.89
CA LEU A 28 16.20 -2.33 -3.23
C LEU A 28 15.24 -2.32 -4.42
N THR A 29 14.28 -1.39 -4.47
CA THR A 29 13.36 -1.24 -5.59
C THR A 29 14.11 -0.97 -6.91
N ALA A 30 15.13 -0.11 -6.90
CA ALA A 30 16.01 0.12 -8.05
C ALA A 30 16.82 -1.13 -8.44
N ALA A 31 17.35 -1.84 -7.44
CA ALA A 31 18.11 -3.08 -7.65
C ALA A 31 17.23 -4.17 -8.28
N ILE A 32 16.01 -4.38 -7.78
CA ILE A 32 15.05 -5.34 -8.34
C ILE A 32 14.76 -5.00 -9.81
N ALA A 33 14.42 -3.75 -10.12
CA ALA A 33 14.13 -3.33 -11.49
C ALA A 33 15.33 -3.56 -12.43
N THR A 34 16.54 -3.23 -11.98
CA THR A 34 17.78 -3.37 -12.76
C THR A 34 18.15 -4.84 -12.99
N VAL A 35 18.14 -5.65 -11.92
CA VAL A 35 18.49 -7.07 -11.98
C VAL A 35 17.44 -7.86 -12.78
N CYS A 36 16.14 -7.58 -12.60
CA CYS A 36 15.10 -8.23 -13.39
C CYS A 36 15.19 -7.85 -14.87
N ALA A 37 15.48 -6.59 -15.20
CA ALA A 37 15.69 -6.17 -16.59
C ALA A 37 16.85 -6.91 -17.26
N LYS A 38 17.93 -7.17 -16.51
CA LYS A 38 19.10 -7.94 -16.99
C LYS A 38 18.79 -9.43 -17.15
N THR A 39 18.04 -10.02 -16.22
CA THR A 39 17.80 -11.47 -16.14
C THR A 39 16.62 -11.93 -17.00
N PHE A 40 15.51 -11.18 -16.98
CA PHE A 40 14.24 -11.55 -17.60
C PHE A 40 13.81 -10.63 -18.75
N GLY A 41 14.56 -9.54 -18.98
CA GLY A 41 14.19 -8.47 -19.90
C GLY A 41 13.33 -7.39 -19.23
N GLY A 42 13.08 -6.29 -19.94
CA GLY A 42 12.30 -5.14 -19.44
C GLY A 42 13.08 -3.84 -19.45
N GLU A 43 12.54 -2.80 -18.81
CA GLU A 43 13.19 -1.50 -18.65
C GLU A 43 13.85 -1.40 -17.27
N ALA A 44 15.17 -1.16 -17.24
CA ALA A 44 15.85 -0.82 -16.00
C ALA A 44 15.40 0.56 -15.51
N LYS A 45 15.25 0.71 -14.18
CA LYS A 45 15.02 2.01 -13.54
C LYS A 45 16.10 2.31 -12.52
N ASP A 46 16.74 3.45 -12.68
CA ASP A 46 17.71 3.96 -11.73
C ASP A 46 17.04 4.52 -10.47
N TYR A 47 17.78 4.54 -9.35
CA TYR A 47 17.35 5.15 -8.09
C TYR A 47 16.75 6.55 -8.28
N ALA A 48 17.42 7.41 -9.06
CA ALA A 48 17.01 8.79 -9.30
C ALA A 48 15.72 8.94 -10.14
N ALA A 49 15.26 7.86 -10.77
CA ALA A 49 13.99 7.79 -11.49
C ALA A 49 12.83 7.38 -10.57
N ILE A 50 13.12 6.80 -9.40
CA ILE A 50 12.16 6.39 -8.38
C ILE A 50 11.93 7.59 -7.43
N ASP A 51 12.97 8.05 -6.74
CA ASP A 51 12.97 9.30 -5.96
C ASP A 51 13.16 10.50 -6.89
N SER A 52 12.13 10.81 -7.66
CA SER A 52 12.19 11.79 -8.74
C SER A 52 11.79 13.21 -8.32
N ALA A 53 11.05 13.37 -7.22
CA ALA A 53 10.55 14.68 -6.81
C ALA A 53 11.69 15.59 -6.29
N PRO A 54 11.67 16.90 -6.57
CA PRO A 54 12.71 17.83 -6.10
C PRO A 54 12.89 17.81 -4.58
N GLU A 55 11.80 17.62 -3.82
CA GLU A 55 11.83 17.55 -2.36
C GLU A 55 12.47 16.25 -1.85
N GLU A 56 12.22 15.12 -2.52
CA GLU A 56 12.82 13.82 -2.21
C GLU A 56 14.33 13.86 -2.41
N LYS A 57 14.78 14.41 -3.55
CA LYS A 57 16.21 14.58 -3.85
C LYS A 57 16.93 15.50 -2.87
N ALA A 58 16.25 16.55 -2.39
CA ALA A 58 16.83 17.48 -1.44
C ALA A 58 16.93 16.91 -0.02
N ARG A 59 15.98 16.06 0.38
CA ARG A 59 15.91 15.49 1.74
C ARG A 59 16.54 14.11 1.84
N GLY A 60 16.77 13.42 0.73
CA GLY A 60 17.30 12.05 0.70
C GLY A 60 16.32 11.00 1.24
N ILE A 61 15.02 11.29 1.23
CA ILE A 61 13.96 10.41 1.73
C ILE A 61 12.82 10.35 0.71
N THR A 62 12.21 9.16 0.55
CA THR A 62 10.99 8.97 -0.22
C THR A 62 9.82 9.65 0.49
N ILE A 63 9.03 10.42 -0.27
CA ILE A 63 7.88 11.17 0.23
C ILE A 63 6.61 10.62 -0.41
N ASN A 64 6.62 10.45 -1.73
CA ASN A 64 5.50 9.95 -2.51
C ASN A 64 5.67 8.45 -2.79
N THR A 65 4.55 7.75 -2.93
CA THR A 65 4.58 6.38 -3.45
C THR A 65 5.02 6.42 -4.91
N SER A 66 5.94 5.53 -5.28
CA SER A 66 6.37 5.39 -6.66
C SER A 66 6.03 3.99 -7.18
N HIS A 67 5.64 3.91 -8.45
CA HIS A 67 5.19 2.68 -9.09
C HIS A 67 6.23 2.22 -10.12
N VAL A 68 6.74 1.00 -9.92
CA VAL A 68 7.73 0.34 -10.79
C VAL A 68 7.15 -0.98 -11.30
N GLU A 69 7.39 -1.31 -12.57
CA GLU A 69 7.03 -2.62 -13.12
C GLU A 69 8.30 -3.42 -13.38
N TYR A 70 8.23 -4.74 -13.16
CA TYR A 70 9.25 -5.70 -13.56
C TYR A 70 8.62 -7.08 -13.72
N ASP A 71 9.33 -7.95 -14.42
CA ASP A 71 8.91 -9.31 -14.70
C ASP A 71 9.81 -10.30 -13.98
N SER A 72 9.23 -11.39 -13.48
CA SER A 72 9.95 -12.64 -13.22
C SER A 72 9.81 -13.58 -14.41
N SER A 73 10.34 -14.80 -14.30
CA SER A 73 10.12 -15.82 -15.32
C SER A 73 8.64 -16.20 -15.48
N ILE A 74 7.84 -16.11 -14.42
CA ILE A 74 6.46 -16.59 -14.38
C ILE A 74 5.40 -15.51 -14.15
N ARG A 75 5.76 -14.34 -13.60
CA ARG A 75 4.80 -13.30 -13.19
C ARG A 75 5.20 -11.91 -13.68
N HIS A 76 4.22 -11.03 -13.75
CA HIS A 76 4.41 -9.59 -13.89
C HIS A 76 4.12 -8.92 -12.54
N TYR A 77 5.05 -8.09 -12.06
CA TYR A 77 4.91 -7.37 -10.80
C TYR A 77 4.65 -5.87 -11.03
N ALA A 78 3.66 -5.33 -10.32
CA ALA A 78 3.60 -3.91 -10.00
C ALA A 78 4.13 -3.70 -8.60
N HIS A 79 5.14 -2.86 -8.45
CA HIS A 79 5.83 -2.59 -7.20
C HIS A 79 5.56 -1.16 -6.74
N VAL A 80 5.05 -1.02 -5.52
CA VAL A 80 4.84 0.26 -4.84
C VAL A 80 5.94 0.50 -3.82
N ASP A 81 6.82 1.48 -4.06
CA ASP A 81 7.85 1.88 -3.09
C ASP A 81 7.21 2.81 -2.05
N CYS A 82 7.15 2.38 -0.80
CA CYS A 82 6.53 3.16 0.27
C CYS A 82 7.54 3.92 1.12
N PRO A 83 7.20 5.14 1.60
CA PRO A 83 8.07 5.90 2.48
C PRO A 83 8.18 5.23 3.87
N GLY A 84 9.35 5.33 4.50
CA GLY A 84 9.61 4.76 5.85
C GLY A 84 9.69 5.78 6.98
N HIS A 85 9.57 7.07 6.68
CA HIS A 85 9.62 8.13 7.67
C HIS A 85 8.24 8.31 8.34
N ALA A 86 8.22 8.53 9.66
CA ALA A 86 6.98 8.62 10.45
C ALA A 86 5.96 9.64 9.89
N ASP A 87 6.45 10.80 9.47
CA ASP A 87 5.63 11.88 8.91
C ASP A 87 4.88 11.48 7.61
N TYR A 88 5.37 10.48 6.88
CA TYR A 88 4.82 10.07 5.59
C TYR A 88 4.10 8.71 5.63
N VAL A 89 3.85 8.15 6.82
CA VAL A 89 3.12 6.88 7.01
C VAL A 89 1.74 6.88 6.34
N LYS A 90 1.09 8.04 6.17
CA LYS A 90 -0.18 8.14 5.42
C LYS A 90 -0.06 7.62 3.97
N ASN A 91 1.08 7.88 3.33
CA ASN A 91 1.33 7.44 1.97
C ASN A 91 1.67 5.95 1.97
N MET A 92 2.39 5.46 2.99
CA MET A 92 2.62 4.04 3.17
C MET A 92 1.31 3.25 3.33
N ILE A 93 0.36 3.71 4.16
CA ILE A 93 -0.96 3.05 4.33
C ILE A 93 -1.69 2.91 3.00
N THR A 94 -1.67 3.98 2.19
CA THR A 94 -2.32 3.99 0.88
C THR A 94 -1.63 3.06 -0.12
N GLY A 95 -0.29 2.95 -0.07
CA GLY A 95 0.46 2.00 -0.90
C GLY A 95 0.27 0.55 -0.46
N ALA A 96 0.34 0.28 0.85
CA ALA A 96 0.19 -1.05 1.43
C ALA A 96 -1.20 -1.65 1.17
N ALA A 97 -2.26 -0.83 1.15
CA ALA A 97 -3.61 -1.29 0.79
C ALA A 97 -3.72 -1.87 -0.64
N GLN A 98 -2.70 -1.67 -1.48
CA GLN A 98 -2.63 -2.17 -2.85
C GLN A 98 -1.80 -3.44 -2.98
N MET A 99 -1.15 -3.90 -1.91
CA MET A 99 -0.20 -5.01 -1.97
C MET A 99 -0.91 -6.36 -1.78
N ASP A 100 -0.63 -7.31 -2.67
CA ASP A 100 -0.97 -8.72 -2.50
C ASP A 100 0.10 -9.44 -1.65
N GLY A 101 1.28 -8.84 -1.53
CA GLY A 101 2.26 -9.15 -0.49
C GLY A 101 3.30 -8.03 -0.39
N ALA A 102 3.93 -7.87 0.76
CA ALA A 102 4.92 -6.82 1.00
C ALA A 102 6.34 -7.37 1.15
N ILE A 103 7.33 -6.56 0.79
CA ILE A 103 8.74 -6.81 1.04
C ILE A 103 9.13 -5.97 2.25
N LEU A 104 9.34 -6.61 3.40
CA LEU A 104 9.85 -5.95 4.60
C LEU A 104 11.36 -5.80 4.51
N VAL A 105 11.84 -4.57 4.40
CA VAL A 105 13.26 -4.25 4.33
C VAL A 105 13.77 -3.89 5.72
N CYS A 106 14.69 -4.72 6.24
CA CYS A 106 15.33 -4.51 7.54
C CYS A 106 16.84 -4.38 7.35
N ALA A 107 17.47 -3.34 7.87
CA ALA A 107 18.93 -3.25 7.84
C ALA A 107 19.53 -4.20 8.89
N ALA A 108 20.49 -5.02 8.49
CA ALA A 108 21.25 -5.92 9.37
C ALA A 108 22.05 -5.15 10.44
N THR A 109 22.45 -3.91 10.15
CA THR A 109 23.20 -3.06 11.08
C THR A 109 22.36 -2.53 12.24
N ASP A 110 21.04 -2.40 12.02
CA ASP A 110 20.14 -1.66 12.90
C ASP A 110 19.10 -2.58 13.58
N GLY A 111 18.70 -3.65 12.90
CA GLY A 111 17.64 -4.54 13.33
C GLY A 111 16.23 -3.92 13.27
N PRO A 112 15.23 -4.53 13.93
CA PRO A 112 13.85 -4.05 13.91
C PRO A 112 13.64 -2.73 14.68
N MET A 113 13.46 -1.65 13.93
CA MET A 113 13.22 -0.30 14.43
C MET A 113 11.72 0.02 14.62
N PRO A 114 11.32 1.14 15.26
CA PRO A 114 9.91 1.43 15.56
C PRO A 114 8.97 1.38 14.34
N GLN A 115 9.39 1.95 13.20
CA GLN A 115 8.61 1.93 11.97
C GLN A 115 8.57 0.54 11.32
N THR A 116 9.54 -0.34 11.58
CA THR A 116 9.44 -1.75 11.19
C THR A 116 8.20 -2.38 11.86
N ARG A 117 8.02 -2.14 13.16
CA ARG A 117 6.84 -2.61 13.92
C ARG A 117 5.55 -1.98 13.41
N GLU A 118 5.54 -0.65 13.27
CA GLU A 118 4.36 0.09 12.79
C GLU A 118 3.95 -0.36 11.39
N HIS A 119 4.90 -0.62 10.48
CA HIS A 119 4.60 -1.04 9.12
C HIS A 119 4.04 -2.46 9.05
N ILE A 120 4.54 -3.41 9.85
CA ILE A 120 3.99 -4.78 9.90
C ILE A 120 2.54 -4.72 10.40
N LEU A 121 2.31 -4.00 11.51
CA LEU A 121 0.98 -3.82 12.07
C LEU A 121 0.03 -3.18 11.06
N LEU A 122 0.42 -2.06 10.45
CA LEU A 122 -0.41 -1.38 9.46
C LEU A 122 -0.68 -2.25 8.23
N SER A 123 0.30 -3.03 7.77
CA SER A 123 0.14 -3.96 6.65
C SER A 123 -0.93 -4.99 6.95
N ARG A 124 -0.93 -5.57 8.16
CA ARG A 124 -2.00 -6.48 8.61
C ARG A 124 -3.37 -5.80 8.58
N GLN A 125 -3.45 -4.56 9.06
CA GLN A 125 -4.72 -3.84 9.20
C GLN A 125 -5.30 -3.40 7.85
N VAL A 126 -4.47 -3.05 6.88
CA VAL A 126 -4.91 -2.75 5.51
C VAL A 126 -5.09 -4.02 4.66
N GLY A 127 -4.86 -5.21 5.23
CA GLY A 127 -5.17 -6.49 4.63
C GLY A 127 -4.09 -7.08 3.73
N VAL A 128 -2.83 -6.70 3.91
CA VAL A 128 -1.70 -7.36 3.24
C VAL A 128 -1.59 -8.80 3.78
N PRO A 129 -1.72 -9.83 2.92
CA PRO A 129 -1.81 -11.21 3.41
C PRO A 129 -0.45 -11.89 3.61
N TYR A 130 0.59 -11.47 2.88
CA TYR A 130 1.92 -12.09 2.92
C TYR A 130 3.02 -11.04 3.06
N ILE A 131 4.09 -11.38 3.79
CA ILE A 131 5.32 -10.59 3.87
C ILE A 131 6.49 -11.50 3.49
N VAL A 132 7.41 -11.00 2.68
CA VAL A 132 8.74 -11.57 2.45
C VAL A 132 9.76 -10.59 3.04
N VAL A 133 10.81 -11.07 3.69
CA VAL A 133 11.80 -10.21 4.34
C VAL A 133 13.06 -10.13 3.48
N PHE A 134 13.57 -8.91 3.30
CA PHE A 134 14.91 -8.67 2.80
C PHE A 134 15.76 -8.04 3.91
N LEU A 135 16.67 -8.84 4.46
CA LEU A 135 17.67 -8.37 5.43
C LEU A 135 18.80 -7.71 4.63
N ASN A 136 18.76 -6.38 4.58
CA ASN A 136 19.62 -5.54 3.77
C ASN A 136 20.89 -5.14 4.50
N LYS A 137 21.88 -4.61 3.78
CA LYS A 137 23.17 -4.14 4.30
C LYS A 137 24.00 -5.24 4.99
N CYS A 138 23.82 -6.50 4.59
CA CYS A 138 24.64 -7.60 5.11
C CYS A 138 26.14 -7.47 4.73
N ASP A 139 26.47 -6.64 3.74
CA ASP A 139 27.86 -6.30 3.39
C ASP A 139 28.59 -5.47 4.47
N LEU A 140 27.86 -4.89 5.42
CA LEU A 140 28.41 -4.10 6.52
C LEU A 140 28.52 -4.88 7.83
N VAL A 141 28.12 -6.16 7.84
CA VAL A 141 28.08 -7.00 9.04
C VAL A 141 28.94 -8.24 8.80
N ASP A 142 30.08 -8.30 9.48
CA ASP A 142 31.03 -9.43 9.37
C ASP A 142 30.70 -10.58 10.33
N ASP A 143 29.79 -10.37 11.29
CA ASP A 143 29.43 -11.33 12.33
C ASP A 143 28.13 -12.07 11.96
N GLU A 144 28.26 -13.37 11.69
CA GLU A 144 27.14 -14.24 11.33
C GLU A 144 26.14 -14.42 12.49
N GLU A 145 26.61 -14.42 13.74
CA GLU A 145 25.74 -14.56 14.91
C GLU A 145 24.83 -13.33 15.06
N LEU A 146 25.32 -12.14 14.70
CA LEU A 146 24.52 -10.93 14.68
C LEU A 146 23.44 -10.96 13.58
N LEU A 147 23.76 -11.49 12.40
CA LEU A 147 22.78 -11.67 11.32
C LEU A 147 21.67 -12.63 11.71
N GLU A 148 22.02 -13.75 12.34
CA GLU A 148 21.06 -14.72 12.88
C GLU A 148 20.17 -14.10 13.96
N LEU A 149 20.76 -13.33 14.89
CA LEU A 149 20.02 -12.64 15.93
C LEU A 149 18.99 -11.67 15.35
N VAL A 150 19.41 -10.83 14.40
CA VAL A 150 18.48 -9.86 13.76
C VAL A 150 17.38 -10.58 13.00
N GLU A 151 17.70 -11.68 12.31
CA GLU A 151 16.68 -12.50 11.65
C GLU A 151 15.67 -13.06 12.65
N MET A 152 16.13 -13.60 13.78
CA MET A 152 15.24 -14.08 14.85
C MET A 152 14.31 -12.98 15.36
N GLU A 153 14.82 -11.79 15.64
CA GLU A 153 14.01 -10.66 16.10
C GLU A 153 12.95 -10.23 15.07
N VAL A 154 13.28 -10.24 13.77
CA VAL A 154 12.31 -9.95 12.71
C VAL A 154 11.21 -11.01 12.66
N ARG A 155 11.57 -12.30 12.79
CA ARG A 155 10.60 -13.40 12.80
C ARG A 155 9.65 -13.32 13.99
N GLU A 156 10.17 -13.09 15.19
CA GLU A 156 9.36 -12.89 16.40
C GLU A 156 8.39 -11.71 16.25
N LEU A 157 8.85 -10.61 15.62
CA LEU A 157 8.02 -9.44 15.37
C LEU A 157 6.88 -9.74 14.37
N LEU A 158 7.15 -10.51 13.32
CA LEU A 158 6.11 -10.96 12.39
C LEU A 158 5.07 -11.83 13.10
N SER A 159 5.52 -12.79 13.92
CA SER A 159 4.66 -13.67 14.72
C SER A 159 3.79 -12.89 15.71
N THR A 160 4.32 -11.80 16.29
CA THR A 160 3.57 -10.92 17.21
C THR A 160 2.36 -10.27 16.53
N TYR A 161 2.41 -10.04 15.22
CA TYR A 161 1.34 -9.38 14.45
C TYR A 161 0.62 -10.35 13.48
N ASP A 162 0.53 -11.63 13.85
CA ASP A 162 -0.20 -12.68 13.15
C ASP A 162 0.28 -12.94 11.69
N PHE A 163 1.56 -12.69 11.41
CA PHE A 163 2.23 -13.23 10.23
C PHE A 163 3.01 -14.49 10.63
N PRO A 164 3.16 -15.48 9.72
CA PRO A 164 3.89 -16.71 10.01
C PRO A 164 5.41 -16.45 10.02
N GLY A 165 5.94 -15.90 11.11
CA GLY A 165 7.34 -15.47 11.23
C GLY A 165 8.34 -16.58 10.94
N ASP A 166 8.10 -17.80 11.42
CA ASP A 166 9.01 -18.94 11.23
C ASP A 166 9.04 -19.45 9.78
N ASP A 167 7.91 -19.39 9.06
CA ASP A 167 7.80 -19.87 7.68
C ASP A 167 8.10 -18.77 6.64
N THR A 168 8.19 -17.51 7.07
CA THR A 168 8.43 -16.38 6.17
C THR A 168 9.82 -16.46 5.55
N PRO A 169 9.98 -16.36 4.22
CA PRO A 169 11.29 -16.29 3.59
C PRO A 169 12.04 -15.02 4.02
N VAL A 170 13.28 -15.20 4.48
CA VAL A 170 14.21 -14.13 4.82
C VAL A 170 15.41 -14.23 3.88
N ILE A 171 15.62 -13.20 3.07
CA ILE A 171 16.70 -13.14 2.10
C ILE A 171 17.73 -12.14 2.61
N ARG A 172 18.96 -12.59 2.80
CA ARG A 172 20.09 -11.76 3.24
C ARG A 172 20.80 -11.18 2.02
N GLY A 173 21.07 -9.89 2.02
CA GLY A 173 21.70 -9.24 0.88
C GLY A 173 22.10 -7.79 1.10
N SER A 174 22.57 -7.20 0.01
CA SER A 174 22.92 -5.79 -0.09
C SER A 174 22.33 -5.22 -1.37
N ALA A 175 21.26 -4.45 -1.22
CA ALA A 175 20.62 -3.76 -2.33
C ALA A 175 21.60 -2.85 -3.09
N LEU A 176 22.58 -2.26 -2.38
CA LEU A 176 23.59 -1.38 -2.98
C LEU A 176 24.58 -2.17 -3.84
N LEU A 177 25.11 -3.29 -3.33
CA LEU A 177 26.00 -4.15 -4.11
C LEU A 177 25.28 -4.72 -5.34
N ALA A 178 24.03 -5.17 -5.17
CA ALA A 178 23.20 -5.67 -6.27
C ALA A 178 22.97 -4.59 -7.34
N LEU A 179 22.66 -3.36 -6.95
CA LEU A 179 22.48 -2.24 -7.88
C LEU A 179 23.78 -1.89 -8.62
N ASN A 180 24.93 -2.08 -7.98
CA ASN A 180 26.25 -1.88 -8.59
C ASN A 180 26.72 -3.08 -9.43
N GLY A 181 25.91 -4.13 -9.57
CA GLY A 181 26.16 -5.29 -10.41
C GLY A 181 27.06 -6.37 -9.79
N ASP A 182 27.27 -6.33 -8.47
CA ASP A 182 28.07 -7.32 -7.75
C ASP A 182 27.48 -8.73 -7.88
N GLN A 183 28.34 -9.73 -8.13
CA GLN A 183 27.95 -11.13 -8.33
C GLN A 183 28.19 -12.00 -7.09
N GLY A 184 28.63 -11.41 -5.97
CA GLY A 184 28.79 -12.09 -4.70
C GLY A 184 27.43 -12.50 -4.10
N GLN A 185 27.49 -13.28 -3.02
CA GLN A 185 26.29 -13.86 -2.40
C GLN A 185 25.24 -12.82 -1.97
N TYR A 186 25.68 -11.60 -1.61
CA TYR A 186 24.79 -10.51 -1.18
C TYR A 186 24.38 -9.57 -2.33
N GLY A 187 24.95 -9.69 -3.52
CA GLY A 187 24.70 -8.81 -4.67
C GLY A 187 23.48 -9.21 -5.50
N GLU A 188 23.61 -9.22 -6.83
CA GLU A 188 22.53 -9.60 -7.75
C GLU A 188 21.88 -10.97 -7.43
N PRO A 189 22.64 -12.02 -7.03
CA PRO A 189 22.05 -13.31 -6.67
C PRO A 189 21.02 -13.23 -5.53
N ALA A 190 21.23 -12.37 -4.53
CA ALA A 190 20.27 -12.17 -3.44
C ALA A 190 18.97 -11.53 -3.93
N VAL A 191 19.05 -10.61 -4.89
CA VAL A 191 17.85 -10.01 -5.51
C VAL A 191 17.09 -11.03 -6.36
N VAL A 192 17.80 -11.91 -7.09
CA VAL A 192 17.15 -13.01 -7.82
C VAL A 192 16.45 -13.96 -6.85
N ALA A 193 17.11 -14.35 -5.75
CA ALA A 193 16.51 -15.20 -4.71
C ALA A 193 15.29 -14.54 -4.06
N LEU A 194 15.31 -13.21 -3.86
CA LEU A 194 14.14 -12.47 -3.38
C LEU A 194 12.97 -12.58 -4.37
N VAL A 195 13.21 -12.39 -5.67
CA VAL A 195 12.15 -12.49 -6.69
C VAL A 195 11.60 -13.92 -6.77
N GLU A 196 12.46 -14.93 -6.69
CA GLU A 196 12.04 -16.34 -6.63
C GLU A 196 11.20 -16.63 -5.38
N ALA A 197 11.56 -16.06 -4.22
CA ALA A 197 10.76 -16.17 -3.01
C ALA A 197 9.39 -15.50 -3.15
N LEU A 198 9.30 -14.35 -3.84
CA LEU A 198 8.01 -13.72 -4.16
C LEU A 198 7.18 -14.60 -5.10
N ASP A 199 7.80 -15.24 -6.08
CA ASP A 199 7.16 -16.17 -7.01
C ASP A 199 6.59 -17.40 -6.28
N SER A 200 7.32 -17.96 -5.32
CA SER A 200 6.94 -19.20 -4.63
C SER A 200 6.04 -18.99 -3.41
N TYR A 201 6.26 -17.92 -2.63
CA TYR A 201 5.63 -17.73 -1.33
C TYR A 201 4.33 -16.94 -1.40
N ILE A 202 4.26 -15.92 -2.26
CA ILE A 202 3.02 -15.18 -2.49
C ILE A 202 2.20 -15.98 -3.50
N PRO A 203 1.01 -16.50 -3.16
CA PRO A 203 0.17 -17.21 -4.10
C PRO A 203 -0.37 -16.26 -5.17
N GLU A 204 -0.84 -16.83 -6.28
CA GLU A 204 -1.59 -16.03 -7.25
C GLU A 204 -2.89 -15.54 -6.57
N PRO A 205 -3.11 -14.21 -6.48
CA PRO A 205 -4.25 -13.66 -5.77
C PRO A 205 -5.55 -13.92 -6.52
N GLU A 206 -6.56 -14.43 -5.81
CA GLU A 206 -7.91 -14.56 -6.36
C GLU A 206 -8.51 -13.17 -6.57
N ARG A 207 -8.72 -12.80 -7.84
CA ARG A 207 -9.24 -11.47 -8.20
C ARG A 207 -10.76 -11.49 -8.23
N ALA A 208 -11.38 -10.51 -7.57
CA ALA A 208 -12.82 -10.34 -7.53
C ALA A 208 -13.40 -9.74 -8.83
N ILE A 209 -13.05 -10.30 -9.99
CA ILE A 209 -13.42 -9.79 -11.33
C ILE A 209 -14.92 -9.85 -11.63
N ASP A 210 -15.65 -10.78 -11.00
CA ASP A 210 -17.10 -10.96 -11.22
C ASP A 210 -17.97 -10.01 -10.36
N LYS A 211 -17.34 -9.25 -9.45
CA LYS A 211 -18.04 -8.26 -8.62
C LYS A 211 -18.27 -6.96 -9.38
N ALA A 212 -19.05 -6.06 -8.79
CA ALA A 212 -19.22 -4.72 -9.36
C ALA A 212 -17.90 -3.95 -9.37
N PHE A 213 -17.67 -3.15 -10.42
CA PHE A 213 -16.45 -2.34 -10.52
C PHE A 213 -16.32 -1.39 -9.32
N LEU A 214 -15.14 -1.41 -8.68
CA LEU A 214 -14.75 -0.47 -7.65
C LEU A 214 -13.24 -0.24 -7.72
N MET A 215 -12.82 1.02 -7.81
CA MET A 215 -11.42 1.43 -7.86
C MET A 215 -11.21 2.68 -6.99
N PRO A 216 -10.50 2.55 -5.85
CA PRO A 216 -10.14 3.69 -5.02
C PRO A 216 -9.20 4.64 -5.76
N ILE A 217 -9.45 5.95 -5.66
CA ILE A 217 -8.64 6.96 -6.32
C ILE A 217 -7.44 7.30 -5.44
N GLU A 218 -6.24 7.00 -5.93
CA GLU A 218 -4.96 7.31 -5.31
C GLU A 218 -4.46 8.71 -5.71
N ASP A 219 -4.48 9.02 -7.01
CA ASP A 219 -3.98 10.29 -7.53
C ASP A 219 -4.79 10.77 -8.75
N VAL A 220 -4.65 12.07 -9.06
CA VAL A 220 -5.39 12.77 -10.11
C VAL A 220 -4.44 13.62 -10.96
N PHE A 221 -4.34 13.25 -12.23
CA PHE A 221 -3.55 13.94 -13.24
C PHE A 221 -4.44 14.65 -14.25
N SER A 222 -3.97 15.79 -14.76
CA SER A 222 -4.57 16.43 -15.93
C SER A 222 -3.63 16.26 -17.11
N ILE A 223 -4.11 15.64 -18.18
CA ILE A 223 -3.36 15.48 -19.42
C ILE A 223 -3.87 16.50 -20.44
N SER A 224 -3.00 17.42 -20.82
CA SER A 224 -3.30 18.46 -21.82
C SER A 224 -3.84 17.81 -23.11
N GLY A 225 -5.02 18.27 -23.54
CA GLY A 225 -5.71 17.77 -24.74
C GLY A 225 -6.40 16.41 -24.61
N ARG A 226 -6.30 15.71 -23.47
CA ARG A 226 -7.02 14.44 -23.22
C ARG A 226 -8.07 14.52 -22.11
N GLY A 227 -7.77 15.24 -21.03
CA GLY A 227 -8.67 15.38 -19.88
C GLY A 227 -8.07 14.85 -18.57
N THR A 228 -8.95 14.54 -17.62
CA THR A 228 -8.57 14.13 -16.26
C THR A 228 -8.38 12.62 -16.19
N VAL A 229 -7.21 12.19 -15.71
CA VAL A 229 -6.89 10.78 -15.43
C VAL A 229 -6.82 10.59 -13.93
N VAL A 230 -7.56 9.61 -13.43
CA VAL A 230 -7.46 9.16 -12.04
C VAL A 230 -6.72 7.83 -12.01
N THR A 231 -5.86 7.63 -11.02
CA THR A 231 -5.08 6.38 -10.88
C THR A 231 -5.48 5.63 -9.63
N GLY A 232 -5.37 4.30 -9.69
CA GLY A 232 -5.49 3.42 -8.53
C GLY A 232 -5.54 1.94 -8.92
N ARG A 233 -5.43 1.08 -7.90
CA ARG A 233 -5.66 -0.36 -8.05
C ARG A 233 -7.16 -0.63 -8.15
N VAL A 234 -7.59 -1.36 -9.19
CA VAL A 234 -8.97 -1.84 -9.25
C VAL A 234 -9.17 -2.86 -8.12
N GLU A 235 -10.05 -2.56 -7.17
CA GLU A 235 -10.32 -3.44 -6.02
C GLU A 235 -11.20 -4.62 -6.41
N SER A 236 -12.20 -4.37 -7.25
CA SER A 236 -13.13 -5.40 -7.71
C SER A 236 -13.75 -5.05 -9.06
N GLY A 237 -14.26 -6.07 -9.73
CA GLY A 237 -14.90 -5.97 -11.04
C GLY A 237 -13.94 -5.69 -12.20
N ILE A 238 -14.54 -5.25 -13.30
CA ILE A 238 -13.87 -4.87 -14.54
C ILE A 238 -14.45 -3.54 -15.00
N VAL A 239 -13.61 -2.68 -15.56
CA VAL A 239 -14.01 -1.44 -16.24
C VAL A 239 -13.55 -1.44 -17.68
N LYS A 240 -14.44 -1.10 -18.60
CA LYS A 240 -14.14 -1.03 -20.04
C LYS A 240 -14.23 0.40 -20.55
N VAL A 241 -13.47 0.68 -21.61
CA VAL A 241 -13.61 1.94 -22.34
C VAL A 241 -15.05 2.06 -22.87
N GLY A 242 -15.71 3.17 -22.57
CA GLY A 242 -17.09 3.46 -22.94
C GLY A 242 -18.11 3.21 -21.82
N GLU A 243 -17.73 2.58 -20.71
CA GLU A 243 -18.64 2.34 -19.59
C GLU A 243 -18.90 3.60 -18.75
N GLU A 244 -20.12 3.68 -18.21
CA GLU A 244 -20.51 4.70 -17.23
C GLU A 244 -20.06 4.27 -15.83
N VAL A 245 -19.47 5.21 -15.09
CA VAL A 245 -19.02 5.03 -13.71
C VAL A 245 -19.47 6.22 -12.85
N GLU A 246 -19.54 6.01 -11.54
CA GLU A 246 -19.79 7.05 -10.54
C GLU A 246 -18.51 7.38 -9.77
N ILE A 247 -18.29 8.67 -9.52
CA ILE A 247 -17.27 9.15 -8.58
C ILE A 247 -17.97 9.34 -7.23
N VAL A 248 -17.63 8.51 -6.24
CA VAL A 248 -18.36 8.40 -4.98
C VAL A 248 -17.47 8.81 -3.80
N GLY A 249 -18.06 9.56 -2.86
CA GLY A 249 -17.43 9.97 -1.59
C GLY A 249 -16.92 11.41 -1.61
N ILE A 250 -16.75 11.98 -0.41
CA ILE A 250 -16.30 13.34 -0.05
C ILE A 250 -17.21 14.47 -0.58
N LYS A 251 -17.54 14.45 -1.86
CA LYS A 251 -18.43 15.36 -2.58
C LYS A 251 -19.69 14.62 -3.03
N ASP A 252 -20.63 15.37 -3.61
CA ASP A 252 -21.80 14.80 -4.25
C ASP A 252 -21.40 13.81 -5.35
N THR A 253 -22.12 12.69 -5.42
CA THR A 253 -21.83 11.64 -6.39
C THR A 253 -22.16 12.13 -7.79
N VAL A 254 -21.19 11.99 -8.71
CA VAL A 254 -21.34 12.39 -10.11
C VAL A 254 -21.06 11.22 -11.03
N LYS A 255 -21.82 11.16 -12.13
CA LYS A 255 -21.62 10.18 -13.19
C LYS A 255 -20.66 10.71 -14.24
N THR A 256 -19.86 9.83 -14.80
CA THR A 256 -18.98 10.11 -15.93
C THR A 256 -18.81 8.85 -16.79
N THR A 257 -18.15 8.99 -17.93
CA THR A 257 -17.86 7.89 -18.85
C THR A 257 -16.37 7.69 -18.97
N VAL A 258 -15.94 6.43 -18.89
CA VAL A 258 -14.54 6.05 -19.12
C VAL A 258 -14.21 6.17 -20.60
N THR A 259 -13.17 6.93 -20.93
CA THR A 259 -12.74 7.15 -22.32
C THR A 259 -11.37 6.55 -22.64
N GLY A 260 -10.69 6.02 -21.63
CA GLY A 260 -9.43 5.31 -21.80
C GLY A 260 -9.03 4.61 -20.50
N VAL A 261 -8.38 3.46 -20.65
CA VAL A 261 -7.75 2.73 -19.55
C VAL A 261 -6.30 2.48 -19.95
N GLU A 262 -5.38 2.78 -19.05
CA GLU A 262 -3.94 2.61 -19.26
C GLU A 262 -3.30 1.99 -18.03
N MET A 263 -2.22 1.24 -18.20
CA MET A 263 -1.37 0.72 -17.13
C MET A 263 0.09 0.93 -17.54
N PHE A 264 0.89 1.57 -16.68
CA PHE A 264 2.29 1.91 -16.98
C PHE A 264 2.50 2.58 -18.37
N ARG A 265 1.61 3.52 -18.74
CA ARG A 265 1.59 4.22 -20.04
C ARG A 265 1.34 3.32 -21.27
N LYS A 266 0.93 2.07 -21.06
CA LYS A 266 0.48 1.13 -22.09
C LYS A 266 -1.06 1.12 -22.12
N LEU A 267 -1.64 1.01 -23.31
CA LEU A 267 -3.09 1.00 -23.51
C LEU A 267 -3.69 -0.36 -23.10
N LEU A 268 -4.82 -0.32 -22.41
CA LEU A 268 -5.65 -1.48 -22.05
C LEU A 268 -7.05 -1.34 -22.67
N ASP A 269 -7.63 -2.46 -23.12
CA ASP A 269 -9.02 -2.49 -23.58
C ASP A 269 -10.01 -2.46 -22.40
N GLU A 270 -9.58 -2.99 -21.25
CA GLU A 270 -10.32 -3.05 -19.99
C GLU A 270 -9.33 -3.06 -18.83
N GLY A 271 -9.71 -2.51 -17.67
CA GLY A 271 -8.99 -2.66 -16.40
C GLY A 271 -9.68 -3.70 -15.52
N ARG A 272 -8.93 -4.63 -14.94
CA ARG A 272 -9.45 -5.72 -14.11
C ARG A 272 -9.01 -5.59 -12.66
N ALA A 273 -9.80 -6.14 -11.74
CA ALA A 273 -9.43 -6.26 -10.33
C ALA A 273 -7.98 -6.76 -10.15
N GLY A 274 -7.20 -6.00 -9.38
CA GLY A 274 -5.77 -6.20 -9.16
C GLY A 274 -4.86 -5.36 -10.05
N GLU A 275 -5.30 -4.83 -11.18
CA GLU A 275 -4.46 -4.01 -12.06
C GLU A 275 -4.38 -2.55 -11.57
N ASN A 276 -3.17 -1.99 -11.53
CA ASN A 276 -2.91 -0.58 -11.27
C ASN A 276 -3.17 0.26 -12.53
N CYS A 277 -4.36 0.86 -12.61
CA CYS A 277 -4.85 1.51 -13.81
C CYS A 277 -4.88 3.04 -13.67
N GLY A 278 -4.59 3.73 -14.77
CA GLY A 278 -5.01 5.10 -15.04
C GLY A 278 -6.28 5.10 -15.88
N VAL A 279 -7.35 5.71 -15.36
CA VAL A 279 -8.66 5.78 -15.99
C VAL A 279 -8.93 7.22 -16.43
N LEU A 280 -9.11 7.43 -17.73
CA LEU A 280 -9.44 8.73 -18.31
C LEU A 280 -10.96 8.96 -18.24
N LEU A 281 -11.35 10.10 -17.65
CA LEU A 281 -12.76 10.44 -17.40
C LEU A 281 -13.25 11.54 -18.34
N ARG A 282 -14.42 11.34 -18.95
CA ARG A 282 -15.04 12.31 -19.86
C ARG A 282 -15.61 13.50 -19.10
N GLY A 283 -15.22 14.71 -19.49
CA GLY A 283 -15.86 15.94 -19.02
C GLY A 283 -15.69 16.25 -17.52
N THR A 284 -14.90 15.44 -16.81
CA THR A 284 -14.53 15.68 -15.42
C THR A 284 -13.33 16.60 -15.37
N LYS A 285 -13.39 17.69 -14.61
CA LYS A 285 -12.24 18.56 -14.37
C LYS A 285 -11.41 18.03 -13.19
N ARG A 286 -10.15 18.47 -13.10
CA ARG A 286 -9.25 18.04 -12.02
C ARG A 286 -9.78 18.42 -10.65
N GLU A 287 -10.43 19.56 -10.53
CA GLU A 287 -11.03 20.07 -9.29
C GLU A 287 -12.30 19.32 -8.85
N ASP A 288 -12.94 18.59 -9.77
CA ASP A 288 -14.19 17.85 -9.50
C ASP A 288 -13.94 16.46 -8.90
N VAL A 289 -12.69 15.97 -8.98
CA VAL A 289 -12.29 14.65 -8.48
C VAL A 289 -11.03 14.76 -7.61
N GLN A 290 -10.94 13.94 -6.57
CA GLN A 290 -9.81 13.98 -5.65
C GLN A 290 -9.49 12.60 -5.07
N ARG A 291 -8.27 12.47 -4.54
CA ARG A 291 -7.85 11.33 -3.72
C ARG A 291 -8.85 11.10 -2.58
N GLY A 292 -9.09 9.83 -2.27
CA GLY A 292 -10.02 9.40 -1.22
C GLY A 292 -11.46 9.24 -1.70
N GLN A 293 -11.77 9.57 -2.95
CA GLN A 293 -13.00 9.11 -3.60
C GLN A 293 -12.78 7.73 -4.22
N VAL A 294 -13.85 7.07 -4.66
CA VAL A 294 -13.78 5.84 -5.43
C VAL A 294 -14.46 6.03 -6.78
N LEU A 295 -13.94 5.38 -7.84
CA LEU A 295 -14.73 5.08 -9.02
C LEU A 295 -15.50 3.79 -8.76
N ALA A 296 -16.80 3.78 -9.04
CA ALA A 296 -17.62 2.60 -8.87
C ALA A 296 -18.59 2.41 -10.04
N LYS A 297 -19.02 1.16 -10.26
CA LYS A 297 -20.19 0.88 -11.09
C LYS A 297 -21.40 1.64 -10.51
N PRO A 298 -22.23 2.29 -11.34
CA PRO A 298 -23.33 3.11 -10.84
C PRO A 298 -24.24 2.37 -9.85
N GLY A 299 -24.45 2.96 -8.67
CA GLY A 299 -25.26 2.40 -7.59
C GLY A 299 -24.66 1.22 -6.84
N ALA A 300 -23.42 0.81 -7.12
CA ALA A 300 -22.79 -0.35 -6.48
C ALA A 300 -22.34 -0.08 -5.03
N ILE A 301 -21.97 1.15 -4.70
CA ILE A 301 -21.58 1.57 -3.35
C ILE A 301 -22.16 2.96 -3.06
N LYS A 302 -22.53 3.20 -1.80
CA LYS A 302 -23.05 4.49 -1.34
C LYS A 302 -22.09 5.14 -0.34
N PRO A 303 -22.04 6.48 -0.29
CA PRO A 303 -21.22 7.16 0.67
C PRO A 303 -22.01 7.38 1.98
N HIS A 304 -21.35 7.18 3.12
CA HIS A 304 -21.95 7.27 4.45
C HIS A 304 -21.09 8.10 5.40
N THR A 305 -21.73 8.76 6.36
CA THR A 305 -21.04 9.52 7.42
C THR A 305 -21.05 8.81 8.76
N LYS A 306 -21.99 7.88 8.99
CA LYS A 306 -22.20 7.23 10.28
C LYS A 306 -22.06 5.73 10.18
N PHE A 307 -21.33 5.14 11.11
CA PHE A 307 -21.16 3.69 11.19
C PHE A 307 -20.81 3.26 12.61
N ASP A 308 -21.11 2.00 12.92
CA ASP A 308 -20.60 1.28 14.08
C ASP A 308 -19.38 0.46 13.68
N ALA A 309 -18.38 0.39 14.55
CA ALA A 309 -17.14 -0.33 14.31
C ALA A 309 -16.62 -1.05 15.55
N GLU A 310 -15.93 -2.15 15.28
CA GLU A 310 -15.07 -2.83 16.23
C GLU A 310 -13.65 -2.33 16.03
N VAL A 311 -13.00 -1.86 17.10
CA VAL A 311 -11.70 -1.20 17.05
C VAL A 311 -10.79 -1.74 18.13
N TYR A 312 -9.59 -2.15 17.73
CA TYR A 312 -8.46 -2.35 18.61
C TYR A 312 -7.70 -1.03 18.78
N VAL A 313 -7.51 -0.58 20.02
CA VAL A 313 -6.74 0.62 20.36
C VAL A 313 -5.30 0.20 20.65
N LEU A 314 -4.35 0.73 19.90
CA LEU A 314 -2.94 0.35 20.05
C LEU A 314 -2.40 0.79 21.41
N SER A 315 -1.67 -0.12 22.05
CA SER A 315 -0.91 0.13 23.27
C SER A 315 0.26 1.09 23.06
N LYS A 316 0.88 1.52 24.17
CA LYS A 316 2.08 2.37 24.12
C LYS A 316 3.24 1.64 23.46
N GLU A 317 3.38 0.35 23.76
CA GLU A 317 4.46 -0.52 23.30
C GLU A 317 4.41 -0.75 21.78
N GLU A 318 3.21 -0.70 21.21
CA GLU A 318 2.96 -0.78 19.76
C GLU A 318 3.08 0.59 19.05
N GLY A 319 3.51 1.64 19.76
CA GLY A 319 3.63 2.99 19.21
C GLY A 319 2.33 3.81 19.20
N GLY A 320 1.28 3.30 19.84
CA GLY A 320 -0.02 3.93 19.97
C GLY A 320 -0.09 5.04 21.01
N ARG A 321 -1.22 5.10 21.71
CA ARG A 321 -1.47 6.15 22.72
C ARG A 321 -0.80 5.81 24.03
N HIS A 322 -0.37 6.87 24.74
CA HIS A 322 0.08 6.76 26.14
C HIS A 322 -1.05 6.94 27.14
N THR A 323 -2.13 7.60 26.74
CA THR A 323 -3.23 8.01 27.62
C THR A 323 -4.58 7.60 27.03
N PRO A 324 -5.57 7.34 27.90
CA PRO A 324 -6.92 7.04 27.44
C PRO A 324 -7.53 8.18 26.62
N PHE A 325 -8.56 7.86 25.85
CA PHE A 325 -9.41 8.87 25.23
C PHE A 325 -10.86 8.71 25.69
N LEU A 326 -11.60 9.81 25.57
CA LEU A 326 -12.98 9.94 26.03
C LEU A 326 -13.93 10.06 24.84
N ASN A 327 -15.22 10.01 25.14
CA ASN A 327 -16.26 10.33 24.17
C ASN A 327 -16.05 11.74 23.55
N GLY A 328 -16.32 11.88 22.25
CA GLY A 328 -16.07 13.12 21.50
C GLY A 328 -14.64 13.29 20.98
N TYR A 329 -13.78 12.28 21.16
CA TYR A 329 -12.46 12.22 20.54
C TYR A 329 -12.55 12.29 19.01
N ARG A 330 -11.68 13.11 18.37
CA ARG A 330 -11.72 13.41 16.93
C ARG A 330 -10.43 13.07 16.18
N PRO A 331 -10.11 11.79 15.97
CA PRO A 331 -8.96 11.38 15.17
C PRO A 331 -9.23 11.44 13.66
N GLN A 332 -8.19 11.14 12.88
CA GLN A 332 -8.28 10.86 11.45
C GLN A 332 -8.54 9.37 11.22
N PHE A 333 -9.51 9.07 10.36
CA PHE A 333 -9.83 7.72 9.90
C PHE A 333 -9.33 7.51 8.48
N TYR A 334 -8.73 6.34 8.25
CA TYR A 334 -8.14 5.98 6.97
C TYR A 334 -8.89 4.79 6.36
N PHE A 335 -9.65 5.04 5.30
CA PHE A 335 -10.37 4.02 4.54
C PHE A 335 -9.75 3.92 3.15
N ARG A 336 -9.13 2.80 2.79
CA ARG A 336 -8.46 2.65 1.48
C ARG A 336 -7.48 3.82 1.22
N THR A 337 -7.81 4.72 0.28
CA THR A 337 -7.03 5.91 -0.09
C THR A 337 -7.52 7.21 0.59
N THR A 338 -8.62 7.13 1.34
CA THR A 338 -9.29 8.25 2.02
C THR A 338 -8.71 8.48 3.40
N ASP A 339 -8.42 9.74 3.74
CA ASP A 339 -8.25 10.23 5.10
C ASP A 339 -9.37 11.24 5.44
N VAL A 340 -10.03 11.06 6.58
CA VAL A 340 -11.15 11.91 7.00
C VAL A 340 -11.28 12.01 8.52
N THR A 341 -11.52 13.20 9.04
CA THR A 341 -11.79 13.40 10.48
C THR A 341 -13.12 12.75 10.87
N GLY A 342 -13.15 12.02 11.97
CA GLY A 342 -14.38 11.49 12.54
C GLY A 342 -14.49 11.78 14.03
N ALA A 343 -15.72 11.93 14.54
CA ALA A 343 -15.99 12.02 15.97
C ALA A 343 -16.41 10.63 16.49
N ILE A 344 -15.72 10.16 17.52
CA ILE A 344 -16.00 8.89 18.18
C ILE A 344 -17.06 9.09 19.25
N LYS A 345 -18.07 8.22 19.24
CA LYS A 345 -19.04 8.03 20.29
C LYS A 345 -18.90 6.64 20.91
N LEU A 346 -18.53 6.61 22.19
CA LEU A 346 -18.45 5.38 22.98
C LEU A 346 -19.84 4.86 23.34
N GLN A 347 -19.95 3.55 23.61
CA GLN A 347 -21.19 2.93 24.08
C GLN A 347 -21.61 3.47 25.46
N ASP A 348 -22.92 3.40 25.74
CA ASP A 348 -23.46 3.83 27.02
C ASP A 348 -22.84 3.03 28.17
N GLY A 349 -22.31 3.73 29.18
CA GLY A 349 -21.59 3.13 30.32
C GLY A 349 -20.07 3.02 30.13
N VAL A 350 -19.54 3.30 28.94
CA VAL A 350 -18.08 3.39 28.70
C VAL A 350 -17.64 4.85 28.76
N GLU A 351 -16.98 5.24 29.86
CA GLU A 351 -16.51 6.61 30.05
C GLU A 351 -15.21 6.91 29.31
N MET A 352 -14.30 5.93 29.25
CA MET A 352 -12.98 6.06 28.64
C MET A 352 -12.51 4.75 28.03
N VAL A 353 -11.63 4.84 27.04
CA VAL A 353 -10.98 3.68 26.41
C VAL A 353 -9.49 3.73 26.67
N MET A 354 -8.93 2.63 27.16
CA MET A 354 -7.51 2.51 27.47
C MET A 354 -6.72 2.02 26.25
N PRO A 355 -5.44 2.43 26.10
CA PRO A 355 -4.54 1.79 25.14
C PRO A 355 -4.44 0.28 25.40
N GLY A 356 -4.60 -0.53 24.34
CA GLY A 356 -4.65 -2.00 24.39
C GLY A 356 -6.06 -2.60 24.39
N ASP A 357 -7.12 -1.79 24.51
CA ASP A 357 -8.50 -2.29 24.55
C ASP A 357 -9.04 -2.66 23.15
N ASN A 358 -9.91 -3.66 23.12
CA ASN A 358 -10.86 -3.88 22.01
C ASN A 358 -12.21 -3.28 22.39
N VAL A 359 -12.72 -2.37 21.58
CA VAL A 359 -13.96 -1.64 21.88
C VAL A 359 -14.88 -1.56 20.66
N GLU A 360 -16.18 -1.58 20.93
CA GLU A 360 -17.19 -1.17 19.97
C GLU A 360 -17.46 0.33 20.12
N MET A 361 -17.54 1.05 19.00
CA MET A 361 -17.83 2.48 18.99
C MET A 361 -18.66 2.88 17.76
N SER A 362 -19.44 3.96 17.90
CA SER A 362 -20.06 4.63 16.75
C SER A 362 -19.19 5.80 16.31
N VAL A 363 -19.11 6.05 15.00
CA VAL A 363 -18.28 7.12 14.43
C VAL A 363 -19.14 7.99 13.51
N GLU A 364 -18.94 9.31 13.59
CA GLU A 364 -19.52 10.30 12.66
C GLU A 364 -18.41 11.06 11.92
N LEU A 365 -18.28 10.82 10.63
CA LEU A 365 -17.31 11.44 9.73
C LEU A 365 -17.77 12.83 9.28
N ILE A 366 -16.82 13.75 9.10
CA ILE A 366 -17.12 15.11 8.61
C ILE A 366 -17.51 15.16 7.13
N HIS A 367 -17.22 14.10 6.38
CA HIS A 367 -17.56 13.94 4.96
C HIS A 367 -18.07 12.53 4.69
N PRO A 368 -18.97 12.34 3.72
CA PRO A 368 -19.53 11.04 3.40
C PRO A 368 -18.52 10.19 2.63
N ILE A 369 -18.19 8.98 3.09
CA ILE A 369 -17.16 8.12 2.49
C ILE A 369 -17.79 6.83 1.96
N ALA A 370 -17.32 6.33 0.82
CA ALA A 370 -17.78 5.08 0.23
C ALA A 370 -17.39 3.89 1.13
N MET A 371 -18.37 3.28 1.80
CA MET A 371 -18.13 2.21 2.76
C MET A 371 -19.26 1.18 2.79
N ASP A 372 -18.89 -0.05 3.16
CA ASP A 372 -19.79 -1.16 3.45
C ASP A 372 -19.34 -1.84 4.75
N ALA A 373 -20.21 -2.69 5.31
CA ALA A 373 -19.84 -3.56 6.42
C ALA A 373 -18.67 -4.49 6.02
N GLY A 374 -17.74 -4.70 6.94
CA GLY A 374 -16.50 -5.44 6.74
C GLY A 374 -15.33 -4.60 6.22
N LEU A 375 -15.53 -3.32 5.88
CA LEU A 375 -14.43 -2.44 5.46
C LEU A 375 -13.47 -2.16 6.63
N ARG A 376 -12.20 -2.53 6.48
CA ARG A 376 -11.15 -2.23 7.46
C ARG A 376 -10.66 -0.79 7.34
N PHE A 377 -10.21 -0.22 8.45
CA PHE A 377 -9.68 1.12 8.53
C PHE A 377 -8.62 1.27 9.64
N ALA A 378 -7.78 2.29 9.52
CA ALA A 378 -6.84 2.69 10.56
C ALA A 378 -7.25 4.04 11.18
N ILE A 379 -6.93 4.25 12.45
CA ILE A 379 -7.17 5.49 13.18
C ILE A 379 -5.81 6.12 13.51
N ARG A 380 -5.63 7.40 13.18
CA ARG A 380 -4.38 8.13 13.47
C ARG A 380 -4.63 9.49 14.12
N GLU A 381 -3.69 9.90 14.97
CA GLU A 381 -3.68 11.20 15.63
C GLU A 381 -2.22 11.63 15.86
N GLY A 382 -1.92 12.92 15.67
CA GLY A 382 -0.59 13.47 15.98
C GLY A 382 0.57 12.79 15.27
N GLY A 383 0.35 12.24 14.06
CA GLY A 383 1.36 11.52 13.29
C GLY A 383 1.58 10.06 13.72
N ARG A 384 0.77 9.52 14.64
CA ARG A 384 0.86 8.13 15.11
C ARG A 384 -0.40 7.35 14.78
N THR A 385 -0.22 6.06 14.55
CA THR A 385 -1.34 5.10 14.49
C THR A 385 -1.81 4.81 15.90
N VAL A 386 -3.09 5.02 16.19
CA VAL A 386 -3.67 4.90 17.54
C VAL A 386 -4.72 3.81 17.65
N GLY A 387 -5.24 3.32 16.53
CA GLY A 387 -6.21 2.25 16.51
C GLY A 387 -6.34 1.63 15.12
N ALA A 388 -6.91 0.44 15.08
CA ALA A 388 -7.29 -0.24 13.86
C ALA A 388 -8.66 -0.88 14.04
N GLY A 389 -9.49 -0.84 13.01
CA GLY A 389 -10.87 -1.28 13.14
C GLY A 389 -11.49 -1.78 11.86
N VAL A 390 -12.70 -2.30 12.01
CA VAL A 390 -13.55 -2.78 10.93
C VAL A 390 -14.94 -2.19 11.08
N VAL A 391 -15.52 -1.74 9.96
CA VAL A 391 -16.91 -1.27 9.91
C VAL A 391 -17.81 -2.46 10.18
N ALA A 392 -18.46 -2.50 11.34
CA ALA A 392 -19.40 -3.56 11.69
C ALA A 392 -20.75 -3.33 10.99
N LYS A 393 -21.22 -2.08 10.98
CA LYS A 393 -22.51 -1.71 10.42
C LYS A 393 -22.53 -0.26 9.95
N VAL A 394 -23.11 -0.03 8.78
CA VAL A 394 -23.35 1.31 8.26
C VAL A 394 -24.71 1.84 8.76
N ILE A 395 -24.74 3.10 9.18
CA ILE A 395 -25.94 3.78 9.66
C ILE A 395 -26.40 4.77 8.58
N ALA A 396 -27.68 4.69 8.21
CA ALA A 396 -28.30 5.49 7.17
C ALA A 396 -28.48 6.97 7.57
#